data_AF-A0A946QVD3-F1
#
_entry.id   AF-A0A946QVD3-F1
#
_cell.length_a   1.000
_cell.length_b   1.000
_cell.length_c   1.000
_cell.angle_alpha   90.00
_cell.angle_beta   90.00
_cell.angle_gamma   90.00
#
_symmetry.space_group_name_H-M   'P 1'
#
loop_
_entity.id
_entity.type
_entity.pdbx_description
1 polymer ?
#
loop_
_entity_poly.entity_id
_entity_poly.type
_entity_poly.pdbx_seq_one_letter_code
_entity_poly.pdbx_strand_id
1 'polypeptide(L)'
;MVEKSNSIKADYRTLIPEYSDEEILKILRKRKLYQPEAAEMAIQEAIKRELIHSEQDLFDKDFQVKPVRFLLFPTIENEKNIIKIRKSISRSLLISGLIPAIWGFLKLYNGKIIEGGVLAVLGVLWIYFSALLIRKADRGNVNSLLALLLLSVIYIVKLLLNPGTFIFMDIFIPAVIYGLISYGLLFLRRLNP
;
A
#
# COMPACT_ATOMS: atom_id res chain seq x y z
N MET A 1 -28.68 0.46 18.00
CA MET A 1 -27.45 0.91 17.31
C MET A 1 -27.79 1.28 15.86
N VAL A 2 -28.41 2.43 15.62
CA VAL A 2 -28.88 2.87 14.28
C VAL A 2 -28.61 4.37 14.08
N GLU A 3 -27.46 4.87 14.56
CA GLU A 3 -27.21 6.34 14.57
C GLU A 3 -25.88 6.78 13.94
N LYS A 4 -25.07 5.86 13.40
CA LYS A 4 -23.80 6.21 12.72
C LYS A 4 -23.90 6.35 11.20
N SER A 5 -25.08 6.14 10.61
CA SER A 5 -25.29 6.27 9.15
C SER A 5 -25.73 7.67 8.71
N ASN A 6 -26.22 8.53 9.61
CA ASN A 6 -26.78 9.84 9.24
C ASN A 6 -25.78 11.00 9.30
N SER A 7 -24.63 10.87 9.96
CA SER A 7 -23.64 11.96 10.06
C SER A 7 -22.67 12.05 8.87
N ILE A 8 -22.74 11.11 7.93
CA ILE A 8 -21.98 11.13 6.65
C ILE A 8 -22.89 11.47 5.46
N LYS A 9 -24.14 11.89 5.71
CA LYS A 9 -24.82 12.84 4.81
C LYS A 9 -24.23 14.23 5.07
N ALA A 10 -22.91 14.31 4.93
CA ALA A 10 -22.09 15.46 5.25
C ALA A 10 -22.34 16.52 4.18
N ASP A 11 -23.36 17.33 4.42
CA ASP A 11 -23.50 18.73 4.03
C ASP A 11 -22.84 19.16 2.70
N TYR A 12 -23.02 18.39 1.64
CA TYR A 12 -22.53 18.74 0.30
C TYR A 12 -23.10 20.09 -0.18
N ARG A 13 -24.24 20.48 0.39
CA ARG A 13 -24.89 21.77 0.18
C ARG A 13 -24.11 22.95 0.71
N THR A 14 -23.32 22.79 1.77
CA THR A 14 -22.47 23.86 2.30
C THR A 14 -21.04 23.74 1.79
N LEU A 15 -20.53 22.51 1.64
CA LEU A 15 -19.13 22.27 1.28
C LEU A 15 -18.79 22.52 -0.19
N ILE A 16 -19.67 22.13 -1.12
CA ILE A 16 -19.40 22.27 -2.57
C ILE A 16 -19.33 23.75 -3.01
N PRO A 17 -20.19 24.66 -2.50
CA PRO A 17 -20.05 26.09 -2.78
C PRO A 17 -18.74 26.72 -2.25
N GLU A 18 -18.06 26.11 -1.28
CA GLU A 18 -16.78 26.62 -0.78
C GLU A 18 -15.58 26.17 -1.63
N TYR A 19 -15.78 25.23 -2.55
CA TYR A 19 -14.71 24.73 -3.40
C TYR A 19 -14.33 25.73 -4.49
N SER A 20 -13.05 25.73 -4.85
CA SER A 20 -12.52 26.47 -5.98
C SER A 20 -12.99 25.88 -7.31
N ASP A 21 -12.97 26.68 -8.37
CA ASP A 21 -13.40 26.26 -9.71
C ASP A 21 -12.59 25.06 -10.21
N GLU A 22 -11.29 24.99 -9.89
CA GLU A 22 -10.44 23.84 -10.22
C GLU A 22 -10.88 22.56 -9.52
N GLU A 23 -11.34 22.66 -8.27
CA GLU A 23 -11.82 21.53 -7.48
C GLU A 23 -13.17 21.03 -8.01
N ILE A 24 -14.07 21.94 -8.37
CA ILE A 24 -15.34 21.62 -9.02
C ILE A 24 -15.08 20.89 -10.34
N LEU A 25 -14.19 21.40 -11.19
CA LEU A 25 -13.80 20.74 -12.44
C LEU A 25 -13.18 19.36 -12.22
N LYS A 26 -12.37 19.17 -11.18
CA LYS A 26 -11.83 17.85 -10.79
C LYS A 26 -12.93 16.87 -10.39
N ILE A 27 -13.95 17.33 -9.65
CA ILE A 27 -15.10 16.52 -9.27
C ILE A 27 -15.90 16.11 -10.51
N LEU A 28 -16.19 17.05 -11.42
CA LEU A 28 -16.92 16.77 -12.66
C LEU A 28 -16.22 15.72 -13.54
N ARG A 29 -14.88 15.80 -13.65
CA ARG A 29 -14.06 14.79 -14.37
C ARG A 29 -14.10 13.41 -13.74
N LYS A 30 -14.28 13.33 -12.42
CA LYS A 30 -14.33 12.07 -11.65
C LYS A 30 -15.78 11.73 -11.23
N ARG A 31 -16.81 12.37 -11.78
CA ARG A 31 -18.22 12.31 -11.31
C ARG A 31 -18.76 10.89 -11.08
N LYS A 32 -18.36 9.93 -11.92
CA LYS A 32 -18.77 8.51 -11.82
C LYS A 32 -18.21 7.78 -10.59
N LEU A 33 -17.20 8.36 -9.92
CA LEU A 33 -16.55 7.82 -8.73
C LEU A 33 -17.07 8.44 -7.43
N TYR A 34 -17.89 9.50 -7.52
CA TYR A 34 -18.48 10.18 -6.37
C TYR A 34 -19.89 9.67 -6.07
N GLN A 35 -20.39 10.00 -4.89
CA GLN A 35 -21.81 9.80 -4.57
C GLN A 35 -22.67 10.65 -5.52
N PRO A 36 -23.81 10.14 -5.99
CA PRO A 36 -24.66 10.82 -6.97
C PRO A 36 -25.10 12.21 -6.49
N GLU A 37 -25.48 12.33 -5.21
CA GLU A 37 -25.87 13.60 -4.58
C GLU A 37 -24.76 14.67 -4.64
N ALA A 38 -23.49 14.27 -4.43
CA ALA A 38 -22.35 15.18 -4.50
C ALA A 38 -22.01 15.56 -5.96
N ALA A 39 -22.17 14.62 -6.90
CA ALA A 39 -21.97 14.89 -8.31
C ALA A 39 -23.03 15.87 -8.86
N GLU A 40 -24.31 15.67 -8.52
CA GLU A 40 -25.40 16.57 -8.92
C GLU A 40 -25.20 17.99 -8.37
N MET A 41 -24.83 18.12 -7.10
CA MET A 41 -24.55 19.42 -6.49
C MET A 41 -23.36 20.12 -7.16
N ALA A 42 -22.30 19.38 -7.51
CA ALA A 42 -21.15 19.94 -8.22
C ALA A 42 -21.52 20.37 -9.66
N ILE A 43 -22.42 19.66 -10.32
CA ILE A 43 -22.95 20.04 -11.65
C ILE A 43 -23.75 21.34 -11.55
N GLN A 44 -24.66 21.45 -10.57
CA GLN A 44 -25.45 22.67 -10.36
C GLN A 44 -24.58 23.88 -10.06
N GLU A 45 -23.57 23.72 -9.19
CA GLU A 45 -22.65 24.80 -8.85
C GLU A 45 -21.76 25.18 -10.04
N ALA A 46 -21.33 24.21 -10.86
CA ALA A 46 -20.57 24.47 -12.07
C ALA A 46 -21.37 25.24 -13.14
N ILE A 47 -22.66 24.93 -13.30
CA ILE A 47 -23.57 25.68 -14.20
C ILE A 47 -23.75 27.11 -13.67
N LYS A 48 -23.98 27.24 -12.35
CA LYS A 48 -24.18 28.55 -11.69
C LYS A 48 -22.95 29.47 -11.82
N ARG A 49 -21.74 28.89 -11.85
CA ARG A 49 -20.47 29.60 -12.03
C ARG A 49 -20.01 29.71 -13.49
N GLU A 50 -20.84 29.27 -14.43
CA GLU A 50 -20.52 29.29 -15.87
C GLU A 50 -19.25 28.48 -16.23
N LEU A 51 -18.88 27.49 -15.41
CA LEU A 51 -17.78 26.57 -15.69
C LEU A 51 -18.16 25.53 -16.75
N ILE A 52 -19.46 25.24 -16.86
CA ILE A 52 -20.11 24.46 -17.92
C ILE A 52 -21.44 25.16 -18.24
N HIS A 53 -21.88 25.12 -19.50
CA HIS A 53 -23.14 25.74 -19.92
C HIS A 53 -24.33 24.82 -19.65
N SER A 54 -24.11 23.50 -19.74
CA SER A 54 -25.14 22.50 -19.58
C SER A 54 -24.55 21.17 -19.11
N GLU A 55 -25.42 20.25 -18.68
CA GLU A 55 -25.00 18.88 -18.41
C GLU A 55 -24.46 18.17 -19.66
N GLN A 56 -24.79 18.65 -20.86
CA GLN A 56 -24.33 18.07 -22.13
C GLN A 56 -22.84 18.29 -22.36
N ASP A 57 -22.27 19.36 -21.79
CA ASP A 57 -20.84 19.66 -21.81
C ASP A 57 -20.02 18.57 -21.09
N LEU A 58 -20.65 17.80 -20.18
CA LEU A 58 -20.00 16.70 -19.45
C LEU A 58 -19.73 15.46 -20.33
N PHE A 59 -20.22 15.43 -21.57
CA PHE A 59 -19.91 14.40 -22.56
C PHE A 59 -18.65 14.71 -23.37
N ASP A 60 -18.15 15.95 -23.30
CA ASP A 60 -16.92 16.35 -23.96
C ASP A 60 -15.72 15.55 -23.46
N LYS A 61 -14.72 15.42 -24.34
CA LYS A 61 -13.50 14.65 -24.08
C LYS A 61 -12.78 15.07 -22.80
N ASP A 62 -12.92 16.33 -22.40
CA ASP A 62 -12.28 16.89 -21.20
C ASP A 62 -12.92 16.43 -19.87
N PHE A 63 -14.17 15.96 -19.92
CA PHE A 63 -14.93 15.44 -18.78
C PHE A 63 -15.13 13.92 -18.81
N GLN A 64 -14.60 13.24 -19.83
CA GLN A 64 -14.58 11.78 -19.86
C GLN A 64 -13.56 11.26 -18.85
N VAL A 65 -14.03 10.38 -17.97
CA VAL A 65 -13.17 9.66 -17.01
C VAL A 65 -12.13 8.90 -17.82
N LYS A 66 -10.88 9.36 -17.80
CA LYS A 66 -9.77 8.59 -18.37
C LYS A 66 -9.80 7.21 -17.70
N PRO A 67 -9.79 6.10 -18.47
CA PRO A 67 -9.82 4.77 -17.88
C PRO A 67 -8.67 4.66 -16.88
N VAL A 68 -8.99 4.22 -15.66
CA VAL A 68 -7.99 4.00 -14.62
C VAL A 68 -7.04 2.95 -15.16
N ARG A 69 -5.87 3.37 -15.65
CA ARG A 69 -4.86 2.44 -16.13
C ARG A 69 -4.38 1.65 -14.92
N PHE A 70 -4.35 0.32 -15.04
CA PHE A 70 -3.72 -0.53 -14.04
C PHE A 70 -2.26 -0.11 -13.90
N LEU A 71 -1.97 0.61 -12.82
CA LEU A 71 -0.62 1.01 -12.43
C LEU A 71 -0.18 0.05 -11.34
N LEU A 72 0.89 -0.71 -11.58
CA LEU A 72 1.52 -1.57 -10.57
C LEU A 72 1.88 -0.80 -9.30
N PHE A 73 2.09 0.52 -9.42
CA PHE A 73 2.32 1.40 -8.29
C PHE A 73 1.36 2.60 -8.41
N PRO A 74 0.24 2.61 -7.66
CA PRO A 74 -0.70 3.71 -7.71
C PRO A 74 -0.05 4.99 -7.15
N THR A 75 -0.26 6.11 -7.81
CA THR A 75 0.08 7.43 -7.29
C THR A 75 -0.98 7.84 -6.28
N ILE A 76 -0.57 7.97 -5.02
CA ILE A 76 -1.46 8.42 -3.94
C ILE A 76 -1.38 9.95 -3.89
N GLU A 77 -2.49 10.63 -4.19
CA GLU A 77 -2.56 12.11 -4.20
C GLU A 77 -2.53 12.71 -2.78
N ASN A 78 -2.96 11.96 -1.76
CA ASN A 78 -3.13 12.45 -0.39
C ASN A 78 -2.00 12.00 0.56
N GLU A 79 -1.25 12.96 1.12
CA GLU A 79 -0.14 12.72 2.04
C GLU A 79 -0.55 11.91 3.30
N LYS A 80 -1.76 12.15 3.84
CA LYS A 80 -2.25 11.40 5.00
C LYS A 80 -2.44 9.92 4.67
N ASN A 81 -2.89 9.62 3.45
CA ASN A 81 -3.04 8.25 2.96
C ASN A 81 -1.68 7.59 2.72
N ILE A 82 -0.69 8.34 2.20
CA ILE A 82 0.69 7.85 2.06
C ILE A 82 1.24 7.38 3.41
N ILE A 83 1.13 8.22 4.45
CA ILE A 83 1.61 7.88 5.79
C ILE A 83 0.87 6.65 6.36
N LYS A 84 -0.45 6.57 6.16
CA LYS A 84 -1.27 5.44 6.64
C LYS A 84 -0.87 4.14 5.96
N ILE A 85 -0.75 4.15 4.62
CA ILE A 85 -0.36 2.97 3.83
C ILE A 85 1.06 2.54 4.19
N ARG A 86 2.00 3.49 4.28
CA ARG A 86 3.37 3.23 4.72
C ARG A 86 3.38 2.51 6.07
N LYS A 87 2.72 3.06 7.08
CA LYS A 87 2.66 2.46 8.42
C LYS A 87 2.03 1.07 8.39
N SER A 88 1.03 0.84 7.54
CA SER A 88 0.42 -0.47 7.37
C SER A 88 1.42 -1.49 6.83
N ILE A 89 2.12 -1.17 5.73
CA ILE A 89 3.12 -2.06 5.13
C ILE A 89 4.26 -2.34 6.12
N SER A 90 4.79 -1.30 6.77
CA SER A 90 5.87 -1.47 7.75
C SER A 90 5.47 -2.35 8.94
N ARG A 91 4.21 -2.34 9.38
CA ARG A 91 3.70 -3.26 10.42
C ARG A 91 3.65 -4.70 9.92
N SER A 92 3.18 -4.92 8.69
CA SER A 92 3.19 -6.26 8.08
C SER A 92 4.62 -6.81 7.96
N LEU A 93 5.58 -5.98 7.56
CA LEU A 93 7.00 -6.35 7.52
C LEU A 93 7.56 -6.66 8.91
N LEU A 94 7.15 -5.92 9.95
CA LEU A 94 7.55 -6.22 11.32
C LEU A 94 7.07 -7.60 11.74
N ILE A 95 5.80 -7.93 11.47
CA ILE A 95 5.21 -9.23 11.79
C ILE A 95 5.92 -10.36 11.03
N SER A 96 6.26 -10.15 9.75
CA SER A 96 6.95 -11.17 8.96
C SER A 96 8.35 -11.51 9.51
N GLY A 97 9.02 -10.57 10.20
CA GLY A 97 10.30 -10.81 10.86
C GLY A 97 10.22 -11.67 12.12
N LEU A 98 9.04 -11.80 12.75
CA LEU A 98 8.86 -12.65 13.92
C LEU A 98 9.03 -14.13 13.60
N ILE A 99 8.57 -14.56 12.42
CA ILE A 99 8.62 -15.96 11.99
C ILE A 99 10.07 -16.49 11.98
N PRO A 100 11.03 -15.87 11.25
CA PRO A 100 12.42 -16.34 11.25
C PRO A 100 13.10 -16.15 12.62
N ALA A 101 12.72 -15.13 13.41
CA ALA A 101 13.27 -14.95 14.74
C ALA A 101 12.91 -16.10 15.70
N ILE A 102 11.62 -16.46 15.75
CA ILE A 102 11.13 -17.59 16.54
C ILE A 102 11.73 -18.89 16.03
N TRP A 103 11.72 -19.11 14.72
CA TRP A 103 12.28 -20.31 14.11
C TRP A 103 13.79 -20.46 14.37
N GLY A 104 14.54 -19.36 14.28
CA GLY A 104 15.96 -19.32 14.62
C GLY A 104 16.20 -19.70 16.08
N PHE A 105 15.39 -19.18 17.00
CA PHE A 105 15.48 -19.53 18.42
C PHE A 105 15.17 -21.02 18.67
N LEU A 106 14.16 -21.59 18.01
CA LEU A 106 13.86 -23.02 18.08
C LEU A 106 15.03 -23.88 17.57
N LYS A 107 15.71 -23.47 16.50
CA LYS A 107 16.90 -24.15 15.98
C LYS A 107 18.09 -24.09 16.93
N LEU A 108 18.27 -22.96 17.62
CA LEU A 108 19.27 -22.83 18.69
C LEU A 108 19.00 -23.81 19.83
N TYR A 109 17.74 -23.91 20.26
CA TYR A 109 17.33 -24.85 21.31
C TYR A 109 17.58 -26.31 20.91
N ASN A 110 17.39 -26.64 19.62
CA ASN A 110 17.65 -27.97 19.06
C ASN A 110 19.14 -28.26 18.78
N GLY A 111 20.07 -27.47 19.33
CA GLY A 111 21.52 -27.67 19.19
C GLY A 111 22.11 -27.24 17.84
N LYS A 112 21.31 -26.70 16.91
CA LYS A 112 21.79 -26.17 15.62
C LYS A 112 22.23 -24.72 15.75
N ILE A 113 23.34 -24.51 16.47
CA ILE A 113 23.81 -23.18 16.89
C ILE A 113 24.03 -22.23 15.70
N ILE A 114 24.70 -22.69 14.64
CA ILE A 114 25.04 -21.82 13.49
C ILE A 114 23.77 -21.43 12.71
N GLU A 115 22.95 -22.41 12.31
CA GLU A 115 21.72 -22.17 11.53
C GLU A 115 20.72 -21.31 12.33
N GLY A 116 20.51 -21.66 13.60
CA GLY A 116 19.60 -20.93 14.48
C GLY A 116 20.08 -19.52 14.78
N GLY A 117 21.37 -19.33 15.02
CA GLY A 117 21.96 -18.03 15.32
C GLY A 117 21.82 -17.06 14.16
N VAL A 118 22.13 -17.50 12.93
CA VAL A 118 21.97 -16.69 11.72
C VAL A 118 20.51 -16.29 11.52
N LEU A 119 19.56 -17.23 11.63
CA LEU A 119 18.14 -16.94 11.46
C LEU A 119 17.59 -15.99 12.53
N ALA A 120 18.00 -16.18 13.79
CA ALA A 120 17.60 -15.31 14.89
C ALA A 120 18.10 -13.88 14.69
N VAL A 121 19.39 -13.71 14.34
CA VAL A 121 19.98 -12.40 14.07
C VAL A 121 19.31 -11.72 12.87
N LEU A 122 19.10 -12.44 11.77
CA LEU A 122 18.41 -11.90 10.60
C LEU A 122 16.97 -11.47 10.93
N GLY A 123 16.24 -12.27 11.70
CA GLY A 123 14.89 -11.94 12.15
C GLY A 123 14.85 -10.69 13.03
N VAL A 124 15.78 -10.58 13.99
CA VAL A 124 15.88 -9.40 14.86
C VAL A 124 16.26 -8.15 14.06
N LEU A 125 17.22 -8.23 13.14
CA LEU A 125 17.59 -7.12 12.27
C LEU A 125 16.42 -6.69 11.38
N TRP A 126 15.68 -7.66 10.84
CA TRP A 126 14.47 -7.40 10.04
C TRP A 126 13.41 -6.63 10.84
N ILE A 127 13.13 -7.08 12.06
CA ILE A 127 12.19 -6.42 12.99
C ILE A 127 12.67 -5.00 13.28
N TYR A 128 13.97 -4.83 13.57
CA TYR A 128 14.57 -3.53 13.87
C TYR A 128 14.39 -2.53 12.72
N PHE A 129 14.79 -2.89 11.49
CA PHE A 129 14.61 -2.00 10.33
C PHE A 129 13.14 -1.75 9.99
N SER A 130 12.28 -2.75 10.15
CA SER A 130 10.83 -2.59 9.96
C SER A 130 10.24 -1.61 10.98
N ALA A 131 10.67 -1.66 12.24
CA ALA A 131 10.25 -0.73 13.28
C ALA A 131 10.75 0.70 13.03
N LEU A 132 11.98 0.85 12.52
CA LEU A 132 12.51 2.15 12.11
C LEU A 132 11.66 2.76 10.98
N LEU A 133 11.23 1.96 10.00
CA LEU A 133 10.35 2.44 8.91
C LEU A 133 8.98 2.93 9.39
N ILE A 134 8.47 2.45 10.53
CA ILE A 134 7.23 2.96 11.12
C ILE A 134 7.44 4.41 11.62
N ARG A 135 8.61 4.69 12.21
CA ARG A 135 8.96 6.00 12.77
C ARG A 135 9.40 6.98 11.68
N LYS A 136 10.41 6.62 10.90
CA LYS A 136 11.02 7.46 9.86
C LYS A 136 11.18 6.66 8.58
N ALA A 137 10.61 7.20 7.52
CA ALA A 137 10.60 6.60 6.20
C ALA A 137 11.91 6.93 5.48
N ASP A 138 12.96 6.20 5.82
CA ASP A 138 14.30 6.41 5.26
C ASP A 138 14.62 5.37 4.19
N ARG A 139 15.24 5.83 3.09
CA ARG A 139 15.65 4.95 1.98
C ARG A 139 16.72 3.94 2.40
N GLY A 140 17.61 4.32 3.33
CA GLY A 140 18.61 3.41 3.88
C GLY A 140 17.96 2.18 4.49
N ASN A 141 16.96 2.38 5.35
CA ASN A 141 16.23 1.28 6.00
C ASN A 141 15.51 0.35 5.00
N VAL A 142 14.91 0.91 3.93
CA VAL A 142 14.28 0.08 2.89
C VAL A 142 15.32 -0.74 2.14
N ASN A 143 16.46 -0.14 1.78
CA ASN A 143 17.54 -0.85 1.10
C ASN A 143 18.16 -1.94 1.98
N SER A 144 18.30 -1.72 3.29
CA SER A 144 18.74 -2.74 4.24
C SER A 144 17.78 -3.93 4.27
N LEU A 145 16.47 -3.68 4.30
CA LEU A 145 15.46 -4.75 4.24
C LEU A 145 15.48 -5.50 2.90
N LEU A 146 15.70 -4.80 1.78
CA LEU A 146 15.87 -5.45 0.47
C LEU A 146 17.12 -6.35 0.45
N ALA A 147 18.23 -5.91 1.05
CA ALA A 147 19.44 -6.72 1.16
C ALA A 147 19.21 -7.97 2.03
N LEU A 148 18.54 -7.82 3.19
CA LEU A 148 18.16 -8.94 4.04
C LEU A 148 17.21 -9.90 3.33
N LEU A 149 16.27 -9.38 2.53
CA LEU A 149 15.34 -10.19 1.73
C LEU A 149 16.10 -11.02 0.71
N LEU A 150 17.07 -10.42 0.02
CA LEU A 150 17.90 -11.10 -0.96
C LEU A 150 18.71 -12.24 -0.32
N LEU A 151 19.32 -12.00 0.85
CA LEU A 151 20.00 -13.05 1.62
C LEU A 151 19.04 -14.19 2.02
N SER A 152 17.82 -13.84 2.41
CA SER A 152 16.79 -14.81 2.79
C SER A 152 16.31 -15.64 1.59
N VAL A 153 16.14 -15.03 0.42
CA VAL A 153 15.82 -15.75 -0.83
C VAL A 153 16.94 -16.71 -1.20
N ILE A 154 18.20 -16.29 -1.15
CA ILE A 154 19.35 -17.17 -1.43
C ILE A 154 19.33 -18.39 -0.49
N TYR A 155 19.05 -18.17 0.79
CA TYR A 155 18.93 -19.23 1.77
C TYR A 155 17.80 -20.22 1.45
N ILE A 156 16.60 -19.71 1.12
CA ILE A 156 15.45 -20.56 0.77
C ILE A 156 15.69 -21.33 -0.52
N VAL A 157 16.28 -20.71 -1.55
CA VAL A 157 16.63 -21.41 -2.79
C VAL A 157 17.61 -22.54 -2.50
N LYS A 158 18.65 -22.30 -1.69
CA LYS A 158 19.58 -23.37 -1.27
C LYS A 158 18.87 -24.50 -0.52
N LEU A 159 17.90 -24.16 0.34
CA LEU A 159 17.10 -25.14 1.07
C LEU A 159 16.23 -25.99 0.13
N LEU A 160 15.58 -25.36 -0.85
CA LEU A 160 14.71 -26.01 -1.83
C LEU A 160 15.48 -26.89 -2.83
N LEU A 161 16.75 -26.57 -3.11
CA LEU A 161 17.60 -27.37 -3.98
C LEU A 161 18.13 -28.65 -3.32
N ASN A 162 17.99 -28.80 -2.00
CA ASN A 162 18.45 -29.99 -1.29
C ASN A 162 17.42 -31.12 -1.49
N PRO A 163 17.77 -32.23 -2.20
CA PRO A 163 16.79 -33.19 -2.69
C PRO A 163 16.16 -33.99 -1.54
N GLY A 164 14.82 -34.03 -1.50
CA GLY A 164 14.07 -34.84 -0.55
C GLY A 164 12.63 -35.13 -0.98
N THR A 165 11.94 -34.18 -1.60
CA THR A 165 10.70 -34.35 -2.38
C THR A 165 10.31 -32.98 -2.92
N PHE A 166 10.23 -32.81 -4.24
CA PHE A 166 9.81 -31.55 -4.87
C PHE A 166 8.28 -31.50 -4.91
N ILE A 167 7.66 -30.84 -3.93
CA ILE A 167 6.22 -30.57 -3.96
C ILE A 167 6.02 -29.15 -4.50
N PHE A 168 5.17 -28.97 -5.51
CA PHE A 168 4.88 -27.65 -6.11
C PHE A 168 4.55 -26.57 -5.05
N MET A 169 3.83 -26.98 -4.01
CA MET A 169 3.45 -26.10 -2.88
C MET A 169 4.66 -25.52 -2.14
N ASP A 170 5.76 -26.26 -2.05
CA ASP A 170 6.98 -25.83 -1.37
C ASP A 170 7.72 -24.71 -2.14
N ILE A 171 7.42 -24.55 -3.43
CA ILE A 171 7.93 -23.45 -4.27
C ILE A 171 6.91 -22.31 -4.34
N PHE A 172 5.64 -22.65 -4.57
CA PHE A 172 4.58 -21.67 -4.78
C PHE A 172 4.37 -20.78 -3.55
N ILE A 173 4.31 -21.36 -2.34
CA ILE A 173 4.07 -20.60 -1.11
C ILE A 173 5.20 -19.58 -0.86
N PRO A 174 6.49 -19.97 -0.84
CA PRO A 174 7.57 -19.00 -0.73
C PRO A 174 7.54 -17.96 -1.84
N ALA A 175 7.34 -18.36 -3.11
CA ALA A 175 7.34 -17.42 -4.23
C ALA A 175 6.28 -16.30 -4.06
N VAL A 176 5.07 -16.65 -3.63
CA VAL A 176 4.01 -15.66 -3.37
C VAL A 176 4.36 -14.77 -2.17
N ILE A 177 4.83 -15.35 -1.07
CA ILE A 177 5.19 -14.58 0.14
C ILE A 177 6.34 -13.60 -0.15
N TYR A 178 7.43 -14.08 -0.77
CA TYR A 178 8.55 -13.24 -1.15
C TYR A 178 8.14 -12.21 -2.20
N GLY A 179 7.25 -12.56 -3.13
CA GLY A 179 6.67 -11.62 -4.09
C GLY A 179 5.94 -10.47 -3.42
N LEU A 180 5.05 -10.78 -2.45
CA LEU A 180 4.31 -9.77 -1.69
C LEU A 180 5.23 -8.87 -0.85
N ILE A 181 6.21 -9.45 -0.17
CA ILE A 181 7.19 -8.70 0.64
C ILE A 181 8.04 -7.79 -0.26
N SER A 182 8.53 -8.33 -1.39
CA SER A 182 9.31 -7.57 -2.37
C SER A 182 8.50 -6.40 -2.93
N TYR A 183 7.24 -6.66 -3.30
CA TYR A 183 6.33 -5.63 -3.78
C TYR A 183 6.12 -4.53 -2.73
N GLY A 184 5.87 -4.89 -1.47
CA GLY A 184 5.72 -3.95 -0.37
C GLY A 184 6.96 -3.06 -0.18
N LEU A 185 8.16 -3.66 -0.21
CA LEU A 185 9.41 -2.93 -0.07
C LEU A 185 9.72 -2.02 -1.26
N LEU A 186 9.49 -2.48 -2.49
CA LEU A 186 9.66 -1.65 -3.70
C LEU A 186 8.68 -0.47 -3.72
N PHE A 187 7.43 -0.70 -3.29
CA PHE A 187 6.46 0.36 -3.17
C PHE A 187 6.86 1.38 -2.09
N LEU A 188 7.35 0.93 -0.93
CA LEU A 188 7.91 1.80 0.10
C LEU A 188 9.11 2.61 -0.39
N ARG A 189 10.00 2.00 -1.19
CA ARG A 189 11.14 2.70 -1.80
C ARG A 189 10.69 3.80 -2.75
N ARG A 190 9.62 3.57 -3.50
CA ARG A 190 9.02 4.57 -4.40
C ARG A 190 8.34 5.72 -3.64
N LEU A 191 7.71 5.43 -2.50
CA LEU A 191 7.01 6.43 -1.68
C LEU A 191 7.96 7.37 -0.91
N ASN A 192 9.21 6.97 -0.71
CA ASN A 192 10.22 7.79 -0.01
C ASN A 192 11.24 8.32 -1.05
N PRO A 193 11.00 9.52 -1.63
CA PRO A 193 11.92 10.15 -2.58
C PRO A 193 13.25 10.61 -1.94
#